data_AF-A0A484P9X5-F1
#
_entry.id   AF-A0A484P9X5-F1
#
_cell.length_a   1.000
_cell.length_b   1.000
_cell.length_c   1.000
_cell.angle_alpha   90.00
_cell.angle_beta   90.00
_cell.angle_gamma   90.00
#
_symmetry.space_group_name_H-M   'P 1'
#
loop_
_entity.id
_entity.type
_entity.pdbx_description
1 polymer ?
#
loop_
_entity_poly.entity_id
_entity_poly.type
_entity_poly.pdbx_seq_one_letter_code
_entity_poly.pdbx_strand_id
1 'polypeptide(L)'
;MSGARRRAAAAAQADAGQSELFAAPLISIIAGVDEAGRGPLAGAVYAGAVILDPARPIAGLADSKTLTMARREALAALIRERALAWAVATASVQEIDTLNILQATMLAMQRAVQALSTAPELALVDGNRAPRLACAVRTIVKGDATEACISAASILAKTARDAELLRLHALYPEYAFDQHKGYGTALHLARLREHGPCAEHRTSFAPVRDWQSPGLAQAIAVQGATA
;
A
#
# COMPACT_ATOMS: atom_id res chain seq x y z
N MET A 1 28.55 43.23 -52.12
CA MET A 1 27.66 42.67 -51.08
C MET A 1 28.29 41.39 -50.54
N SER A 2 28.87 41.51 -49.35
CA SER A 2 29.88 40.61 -48.77
C SER A 2 29.31 39.26 -48.30
N GLY A 3 30.06 38.18 -48.57
CA GLY A 3 29.77 36.78 -48.22
C GLY A 3 29.67 36.47 -46.72
N ALA A 4 29.83 37.46 -45.83
CA ALA A 4 29.67 37.31 -44.39
C ALA A 4 28.21 36.98 -43.97
N ARG A 5 27.19 37.47 -44.70
CA ARG A 5 25.78 37.24 -44.34
C ARG A 5 25.26 35.84 -44.68
N ARG A 6 25.90 35.11 -45.61
CA ARG A 6 25.48 33.74 -45.97
C ARG A 6 25.99 32.66 -45.01
N ARG A 7 27.09 32.90 -44.28
CA ARG A 7 27.60 31.93 -43.29
C ARG A 7 26.85 31.96 -41.96
N ALA A 8 26.32 33.13 -41.54
CA ALA A 8 25.54 33.24 -40.32
C ALA A 8 24.15 32.54 -40.41
N ALA A 9 23.52 32.56 -41.59
CA ALA A 9 22.23 31.91 -41.80
C ALA A 9 22.32 30.37 -41.87
N ALA A 10 23.43 29.82 -42.40
CA ALA A 10 23.65 28.37 -42.46
C ALA A 10 24.04 27.77 -41.10
N ALA A 11 24.74 28.53 -40.24
CA ALA A 11 25.06 28.09 -38.88
C ALA A 11 23.84 28.11 -37.95
N ALA A 12 22.93 29.08 -38.12
CA ALA A 12 21.69 29.16 -37.34
C ALA A 12 20.67 28.06 -37.68
N GLN A 13 20.74 27.48 -38.89
CA GLN A 13 19.89 26.34 -39.30
C GLN A 13 20.48 24.97 -38.92
N ALA A 14 21.77 24.89 -38.56
CA ALA A 14 22.39 23.65 -38.11
C ALA A 14 22.24 23.40 -36.60
N ASP A 15 22.00 24.45 -35.80
CA ASP A 15 21.84 24.38 -34.34
C ASP A 15 20.41 24.04 -33.90
N ALA A 16 19.40 24.44 -34.69
CA ALA A 16 18.00 24.15 -34.42
C ALA A 16 17.63 22.66 -34.57
N GLY A 17 18.42 21.88 -35.32
CA GLY A 17 18.13 20.47 -35.62
C GLY A 17 18.65 19.46 -34.58
N GLN A 18 19.52 19.87 -33.66
CA GLN A 18 20.13 18.94 -32.68
C GLN A 18 19.49 19.02 -31.28
N SER A 19 18.76 20.10 -30.97
CA SER A 19 18.05 20.24 -29.69
C SER A 19 16.75 19.43 -29.63
N GLU A 20 16.19 19.00 -30.77
CA GLU A 20 14.99 18.15 -30.81
C GLU A 20 15.29 16.65 -30.75
N LEU A 21 16.56 16.23 -30.94
CA LEU A 21 16.93 14.80 -30.86
C LEU A 21 16.86 14.23 -29.43
N PHE A 22 16.80 15.09 -28.41
CA PHE A 22 16.64 14.72 -27.00
C PHE A 22 15.26 15.10 -26.43
N ALA A 23 14.32 15.54 -27.28
CA ALA A 23 13.00 16.01 -26.87
C ALA A 23 11.92 14.90 -26.87
N ALA A 24 12.31 13.63 -26.88
CA ALA A 24 11.40 12.61 -26.37
C ALA A 24 11.22 12.90 -24.88
N PRO A 25 9.99 13.15 -24.36
CA PRO A 25 9.83 13.13 -22.92
C PRO A 25 10.27 11.73 -22.49
N LEU A 26 11.35 11.64 -21.71
CA LEU A 26 11.64 10.43 -20.96
C LEU A 26 10.41 10.23 -20.08
N ILE A 27 9.46 9.41 -20.55
CA ILE A 27 8.29 9.02 -19.77
C ILE A 27 8.86 8.20 -18.63
N SER A 28 9.10 8.84 -17.49
CA SER A 28 9.51 8.13 -16.30
C SER A 28 8.38 7.20 -15.89
N ILE A 29 8.65 5.89 -15.86
CA ILE A 29 7.70 4.90 -15.37
C ILE A 29 7.73 4.97 -13.84
N ILE A 30 6.79 5.72 -13.27
CA ILE A 30 6.71 5.97 -11.83
C ILE A 30 5.63 5.08 -11.21
N ALA A 31 6.02 4.26 -10.24
CA ALA A 31 5.10 3.53 -9.39
C ALA A 31 4.85 4.28 -8.08
N GLY A 32 3.60 4.41 -7.67
CA GLY A 32 3.24 4.74 -6.29
C GLY A 32 3.08 3.46 -5.47
N VAL A 33 3.48 3.50 -4.20
CA VAL A 33 3.48 2.36 -3.29
C VAL A 33 2.99 2.80 -1.91
N ASP A 34 2.05 2.06 -1.34
CA ASP A 34 1.52 2.30 0.01
C ASP A 34 1.01 0.99 0.63
N GLU A 35 0.83 0.98 1.95
CA GLU A 35 0.33 -0.15 2.73
C GLU A 35 -1.02 0.07 3.43
N ALA A 36 -1.69 -1.04 3.75
CA ALA A 36 -2.82 -1.08 4.63
C ALA A 36 -2.64 -2.16 5.70
N GLY A 37 -3.00 -1.82 6.95
CA GLY A 37 -3.10 -2.82 8.01
C GLY A 37 -1.85 -2.99 8.88
N ARG A 38 -1.10 -1.93 9.19
CA ARG A 38 0.03 -2.04 10.12
C ARG A 38 -0.37 -2.14 11.60
N GLY A 39 -1.31 -1.31 12.05
CA GLY A 39 -1.77 -1.27 13.44
C GLY A 39 -2.70 -2.39 13.96
N PRO A 40 -3.47 -3.10 13.12
CA PRO A 40 -4.36 -4.17 13.55
C PRO A 40 -3.70 -5.27 14.38
N LEU A 41 -4.47 -5.88 15.29
CA LEU A 41 -4.09 -7.06 16.06
C LEU A 41 -4.23 -8.35 15.26
N ALA A 42 -4.99 -8.34 14.17
CA ALA A 42 -5.26 -9.51 13.34
C ALA A 42 -5.20 -9.22 11.84
N GLY A 43 -4.91 -10.28 11.08
CA GLY A 43 -4.77 -10.32 9.64
C GLY A 43 -3.41 -9.86 9.13
N ALA A 44 -3.14 -10.16 7.87
CA ALA A 44 -1.94 -9.74 7.15
C ALA A 44 -1.81 -8.21 6.99
N VAL A 45 -0.61 -7.74 6.65
CA VAL A 45 -0.38 -6.40 6.08
C VAL A 45 -0.43 -6.51 4.56
N TYR A 46 -1.12 -5.57 3.93
CA TYR A 46 -1.29 -5.48 2.48
C TYR A 46 -0.51 -4.29 1.94
N ALA A 47 0.05 -4.40 0.74
CA ALA A 47 0.66 -3.29 0.03
C ALA A 47 0.17 -3.27 -1.42
N GLY A 48 -0.05 -2.07 -1.94
CA GLY A 48 -0.37 -1.82 -3.34
C GLY A 48 0.82 -1.19 -4.05
N ALA A 49 0.97 -1.47 -5.34
CA ALA A 49 1.86 -0.75 -6.23
C ALA A 49 1.07 -0.38 -7.50
N VAL A 50 1.14 0.88 -7.94
CA VAL A 50 0.38 1.37 -9.09
C VAL A 50 1.23 2.30 -9.94
N ILE A 51 1.30 2.00 -11.25
CA ILE A 51 1.80 2.91 -12.28
C ILE A 51 0.59 3.45 -13.02
N LEU A 52 0.32 4.75 -12.87
CA LEU A 52 -0.79 5.40 -13.56
C LEU A 52 -0.46 5.62 -15.03
N ASP A 53 -1.49 5.54 -15.87
CA ASP A 53 -1.39 5.85 -17.29
C ASP A 53 -1.74 7.34 -17.53
N PRO A 54 -0.79 8.18 -17.99
CA PRO A 54 -1.06 9.58 -18.28
C PRO A 54 -2.16 9.79 -19.33
N ALA A 55 -2.37 8.84 -20.23
CA ALA A 55 -3.41 8.91 -21.25
C ALA A 55 -4.81 8.55 -20.72
N ARG A 56 -4.90 7.94 -19.53
CA ARG A 56 -6.17 7.49 -18.93
C ARG A 56 -6.29 8.00 -17.48
N PRO A 57 -6.44 9.32 -17.27
CA PRO A 57 -6.49 9.90 -15.93
C PRO A 57 -7.67 9.38 -15.11
N ILE A 58 -7.46 9.33 -13.79
CA ILE A 58 -8.45 8.88 -12.80
C ILE A 58 -8.78 10.07 -11.89
N ALA A 59 -9.99 10.59 -12.01
CA ALA A 59 -10.45 11.73 -11.21
C ALA A 59 -10.90 11.31 -9.80
N GLY A 60 -10.59 12.14 -8.80
CA GLY A 60 -11.03 11.95 -7.42
C GLY A 60 -10.20 10.96 -6.61
N LEU A 61 -8.96 10.71 -7.03
CA LEU A 61 -7.93 10.14 -6.15
C LEU A 61 -7.67 11.11 -4.99
N ALA A 62 -7.64 10.57 -3.77
CA ALA A 62 -7.41 11.30 -2.52
C ALA A 62 -6.89 10.32 -1.46
N ASP A 63 -6.59 10.80 -0.25
CA ASP A 63 -6.28 9.92 0.88
C ASP A 63 -7.43 8.89 1.05
N SER A 64 -7.10 7.60 0.97
CA SER A 64 -8.08 6.52 1.01
C SER A 64 -8.95 6.56 2.26
N LYS A 65 -8.45 7.09 3.38
CA LYS A 65 -9.15 7.21 4.67
C LYS A 65 -10.25 8.28 4.64
N THR A 66 -10.13 9.27 3.75
CA THR A 66 -11.14 10.32 3.55
C THR A 66 -12.29 9.87 2.64
N LEU A 67 -12.09 8.80 1.89
CA LEU A 67 -13.07 8.24 0.97
C LEU A 67 -14.03 7.29 1.69
N THR A 68 -15.32 7.34 1.30
CA THR A 68 -16.30 6.33 1.69
C THR A 68 -15.95 4.98 1.10
N MET A 69 -16.42 3.88 1.72
CA MET A 69 -16.20 2.52 1.22
C MET A 69 -16.66 2.36 -0.24
N ALA A 70 -17.89 2.80 -0.55
CA ALA A 70 -18.43 2.71 -1.91
C ALA A 70 -17.58 3.50 -2.93
N ARG A 71 -17.09 4.69 -2.56
CA ARG A 71 -16.21 5.48 -3.44
C ARG A 71 -14.86 4.80 -3.63
N ARG A 72 -14.32 4.18 -2.58
CA ARG A 72 -13.04 3.46 -2.62
C ARG A 72 -13.12 2.23 -3.53
N GLU A 73 -14.19 1.44 -3.44
CA GLU A 73 -14.42 0.29 -4.33
C GLU A 73 -14.57 0.72 -5.79
N ALA A 74 -15.34 1.78 -6.07
CA ALA A 74 -15.47 2.32 -7.42
C ALA A 74 -14.13 2.81 -7.99
N LEU A 75 -13.31 3.48 -7.19
CA LEU A 75 -11.97 3.90 -7.59
C LEU A 75 -11.02 2.71 -7.78
N ALA A 76 -11.09 1.69 -6.93
CA ALA A 76 -10.28 0.48 -7.08
C ALA A 76 -10.56 -0.23 -8.41
N ALA A 77 -11.83 -0.32 -8.83
CA ALA A 77 -12.19 -0.85 -10.14
C ALA A 77 -11.59 -0.01 -11.29
N LEU A 78 -11.73 1.32 -11.21
CA LEU A 78 -11.17 2.24 -12.20
C LEU A 78 -9.64 2.19 -12.27
N ILE A 79 -8.95 2.08 -11.13
CA ILE A 79 -7.49 1.93 -11.07
C ILE A 79 -7.08 0.64 -11.78
N ARG A 80 -7.76 -0.48 -11.51
CA ARG A 80 -7.43 -1.76 -12.13
C ARG A 80 -7.62 -1.75 -13.65
N GLU A 81 -8.63 -1.04 -14.12
CA GLU A 81 -8.95 -0.88 -15.54
C GLU A 81 -7.98 0.07 -16.27
N ARG A 82 -7.63 1.19 -15.64
CA ARG A 82 -6.97 2.33 -16.31
C ARG A 82 -5.50 2.48 -16.02
N ALA A 83 -4.97 1.91 -14.94
CA ALA A 83 -3.54 1.96 -14.68
C ALA A 83 -2.74 1.25 -15.79
N LEU A 84 -1.49 1.68 -15.98
CA LEU A 84 -0.56 1.03 -16.90
C LEU A 84 -0.14 -0.33 -16.35
N ALA A 85 0.12 -0.39 -15.05
CA ALA A 85 0.37 -1.61 -14.30
C ALA A 85 -0.05 -1.41 -12.84
N TRP A 86 -0.49 -2.46 -12.19
CA TRP A 86 -0.79 -2.46 -10.76
C TRP A 86 -0.59 -3.86 -10.19
N ALA A 87 -0.35 -3.91 -8.88
CA ALA A 87 -0.30 -5.16 -8.13
C ALA A 87 -0.69 -4.92 -6.67
N VAL A 88 -1.16 -5.98 -6.02
CA VAL A 88 -1.37 -6.03 -4.57
C VAL A 88 -0.66 -7.26 -4.04
N ALA A 89 0.07 -7.10 -2.95
CA ALA A 89 0.74 -8.19 -2.27
C ALA A 89 0.61 -8.07 -0.75
N THR A 90 0.99 -9.11 -0.03
CA THR A 90 0.83 -9.20 1.41
C THR A 90 2.06 -9.76 2.11
N ALA A 91 2.17 -9.47 3.40
CA ALA A 91 2.93 -10.26 4.34
C ALA A 91 2.00 -10.81 5.42
N SER A 92 2.03 -12.14 5.56
CA SER A 92 1.17 -12.93 6.44
C SER A 92 1.40 -12.60 7.92
N VAL A 93 0.49 -13.08 8.78
CA VAL A 93 0.62 -12.96 10.24
C VAL A 93 1.90 -13.61 10.74
N GLN A 94 2.25 -14.77 10.18
CA GLN A 94 3.46 -15.51 10.51
C GLN A 94 4.73 -14.71 10.13
N GLU A 95 4.72 -14.05 8.98
CA GLU A 95 5.81 -13.17 8.56
C GLU A 95 5.89 -11.91 9.43
N ILE A 96 4.76 -11.34 9.86
CA ILE A 96 4.73 -10.21 10.80
C ILE A 96 5.36 -10.61 12.13
N ASP A 97 4.96 -11.77 12.67
CA ASP A 97 5.46 -12.26 13.95
C ASP A 97 6.96 -12.61 13.88
N THR A 98 7.45 -13.11 12.74
CA THR A 98 8.86 -13.46 12.52
C THR A 98 9.74 -12.24 12.25
N LEU A 99 9.28 -11.32 11.41
CA LEU A 99 10.11 -10.24 10.86
C LEU A 99 9.95 -8.92 11.61
N ASN A 100 8.93 -8.79 12.47
CA ASN A 100 8.32 -7.55 12.93
C ASN A 100 7.51 -6.79 11.85
N ILE A 101 6.62 -5.91 12.31
CA ILE A 101 5.68 -5.21 11.42
C ILE A 101 6.34 -4.28 10.42
N LEU A 102 7.47 -3.64 10.77
CA LEU A 102 8.17 -2.77 9.84
C LEU A 102 8.73 -3.58 8.67
N GLN A 103 9.44 -4.66 8.95
CA GLN A 103 10.05 -5.48 7.89
C GLN A 103 9.01 -6.26 7.10
N ALA A 104 7.94 -6.75 7.73
CA ALA A 104 6.82 -7.36 7.01
C ALA A 104 6.12 -6.37 6.07
N THR A 105 6.00 -5.09 6.47
CA THR A 105 5.51 -4.03 5.57
C THR A 105 6.44 -3.84 4.38
N MET A 106 7.75 -3.74 4.62
CA MET A 106 8.74 -3.60 3.54
C MET A 106 8.72 -4.80 2.58
N LEU A 107 8.52 -6.02 3.10
CA LEU A 107 8.38 -7.24 2.32
C LEU A 107 7.10 -7.21 1.45
N ALA A 108 5.96 -6.81 2.00
CA ALA A 108 4.73 -6.66 1.23
C ALA A 108 4.88 -5.63 0.10
N MET A 109 5.49 -4.48 0.38
CA MET A 109 5.78 -3.46 -0.65
C MET A 109 6.73 -3.97 -1.73
N GLN A 110 7.79 -4.69 -1.34
CA GLN A 110 8.72 -5.30 -2.28
C GLN A 110 8.01 -6.27 -3.22
N ARG A 111 7.17 -7.15 -2.68
CA ARG A 111 6.35 -8.10 -3.46
C ARG A 111 5.39 -7.39 -4.40
N ALA A 112 4.73 -6.32 -3.94
CA ALA A 112 3.81 -5.55 -4.76
C ALA A 112 4.54 -4.94 -5.97
N VAL A 113 5.70 -4.32 -5.76
CA VAL A 113 6.49 -3.75 -6.87
C VAL A 113 7.03 -4.83 -7.81
N GLN A 114 7.49 -5.96 -7.28
CA GLN A 114 8.00 -7.08 -8.09
C GLN A 114 6.89 -7.75 -8.93
N ALA A 115 5.64 -7.68 -8.49
CA ALA A 115 4.49 -8.25 -9.20
C ALA A 115 3.91 -7.32 -10.27
N LEU A 116 4.43 -6.09 -10.43
CA LEU A 116 4.02 -5.21 -11.53
C LEU A 116 4.39 -5.84 -12.88
N SER A 117 3.45 -5.83 -13.83
CA SER A 117 3.69 -6.28 -15.20
C SER A 117 4.68 -5.40 -15.97
N THR A 118 4.91 -4.17 -15.47
CA THR A 118 5.85 -3.20 -16.02
C THR A 118 6.79 -2.76 -14.90
N ALA A 119 8.10 -2.93 -15.09
CA ALA A 119 9.09 -2.52 -14.12
C ALA A 119 9.15 -0.98 -14.02
N PRO A 120 9.02 -0.38 -12.82
CA PRO A 120 9.16 1.06 -12.65
C PRO A 120 10.64 1.47 -12.69
N GLU A 121 10.89 2.69 -13.14
CA GLU A 121 12.19 3.35 -13.03
C GLU A 121 12.36 4.01 -11.65
N LEU A 122 11.25 4.52 -11.10
CA LEU A 122 11.18 5.17 -9.79
C LEU A 122 9.93 4.69 -9.03
N ALA A 123 10.12 4.30 -7.78
CA ALA A 123 9.05 4.06 -6.82
C ALA A 123 8.91 5.25 -5.86
N LEU A 124 7.73 5.86 -5.83
CA LEU A 124 7.31 6.80 -4.80
C LEU A 124 6.59 6.01 -3.69
N VAL A 125 7.14 6.03 -2.49
CA VAL A 125 6.67 5.19 -1.37
C VAL A 125 6.13 6.08 -0.26
N ASP A 126 4.93 5.80 0.27
CA ASP A 126 4.41 6.53 1.42
C ASP A 126 5.29 6.33 2.67
N GLY A 127 5.44 7.40 3.45
CA GLY A 127 6.15 7.41 4.71
C GLY A 127 7.63 7.80 4.59
N ASN A 128 8.46 7.29 5.50
CA ASN A 128 9.86 7.69 5.68
C ASN A 128 10.85 6.51 5.63
N ARG A 129 10.40 5.35 5.16
CA ARG A 129 11.22 4.14 5.05
C ARG A 129 11.07 3.56 3.66
N ALA A 130 12.19 3.20 3.06
CA ALA A 130 12.25 2.65 1.72
C ALA A 130 12.41 1.12 1.77
N PRO A 131 11.57 0.35 1.06
CA PRO A 131 11.83 -1.07 0.80
C PRO A 131 13.05 -1.23 -0.12
N ARG A 132 13.69 -2.40 -0.08
CA ARG A 132 14.77 -2.72 -1.02
C ARG A 132 14.16 -3.11 -2.37
N LEU A 133 14.26 -2.21 -3.34
CA LEU A 133 13.74 -2.40 -4.70
C LEU A 133 14.89 -2.38 -5.72
N ALA A 134 14.65 -2.95 -6.90
CA ALA A 134 15.62 -2.92 -8.00
C ALA A 134 15.67 -1.54 -8.72
N CYS A 135 14.65 -0.71 -8.51
CA CYS A 135 14.52 0.63 -9.08
C CYS A 135 14.92 1.72 -8.07
N ALA A 136 14.97 2.98 -8.53
CA ALA A 136 15.16 4.11 -7.63
C ALA A 136 13.95 4.24 -6.68
N VAL A 137 14.19 4.70 -5.45
CA VAL A 137 13.14 4.86 -4.44
C VAL A 137 13.18 6.25 -3.84
N ARG A 138 12.02 6.91 -3.77
CA ARG A 138 11.83 8.16 -3.05
C ARG A 138 10.68 8.01 -2.06
N THR A 139 10.95 8.23 -0.79
CA THR A 139 9.93 8.20 0.27
C THR A 139 9.28 9.56 0.43
N ILE A 140 7.96 9.60 0.58
CA ILE A 140 7.17 10.83 0.71
C ILE A 140 6.24 10.67 1.92
N VAL A 141 6.43 11.49 2.94
CA VAL A 141 5.57 11.47 4.13
C VAL A 141 4.19 12.03 3.76
N LYS A 142 3.13 11.25 4.01
CA LYS A 142 1.74 11.57 3.58
C LYS A 142 1.63 11.67 2.06
N GLY A 143 2.36 10.81 1.37
CA GLY A 143 2.35 10.70 -0.08
C GLY A 143 0.98 10.32 -0.62
N ASP A 144 0.17 9.59 0.15
CA ASP A 144 -1.22 9.25 -0.19
C ASP A 144 -2.11 10.48 -0.39
N ALA A 145 -1.77 11.61 0.24
CA ALA A 145 -2.48 12.88 0.10
C ALA A 145 -1.91 13.79 -1.00
N THR A 146 -0.66 13.59 -1.44
CA THR A 146 0.03 14.50 -2.36
C THR A 146 0.36 13.90 -3.73
N GLU A 147 0.49 12.58 -3.82
CA GLU A 147 0.91 11.88 -5.04
C GLU A 147 -0.20 10.94 -5.51
N ALA A 148 -0.73 11.18 -6.72
CA ALA A 148 -1.85 10.42 -7.26
C ALA A 148 -1.56 8.91 -7.36
N CYS A 149 -0.32 8.53 -7.69
CA CYS A 149 0.07 7.11 -7.78
C CYS A 149 0.10 6.44 -6.39
N ILE A 150 0.54 7.15 -5.33
CA ILE A 150 0.53 6.63 -3.96
C ILE A 150 -0.92 6.55 -3.46
N SER A 151 -1.75 7.57 -3.73
CA SER A 151 -3.18 7.53 -3.46
C SER A 151 -3.84 6.28 -4.08
N ALA A 152 -3.56 6.00 -5.36
CA ALA A 152 -4.09 4.83 -6.04
C ALA A 152 -3.60 3.50 -5.40
N ALA A 153 -2.33 3.42 -5.03
CA ALA A 153 -1.77 2.27 -4.32
C ALA A 153 -2.44 2.04 -2.96
N SER A 154 -2.67 3.11 -2.19
CA SER A 154 -3.36 3.06 -0.89
C SER A 154 -4.78 2.51 -1.01
N ILE A 155 -5.50 2.93 -2.05
CA ILE A 155 -6.86 2.48 -2.36
C ILE A 155 -6.87 0.98 -2.66
N LEU A 156 -5.95 0.49 -3.50
CA LEU A 156 -5.85 -0.94 -3.81
C LEU A 156 -5.46 -1.78 -2.60
N ALA A 157 -4.48 -1.33 -1.80
CA ALA A 157 -4.07 -2.02 -0.59
C ALA A 157 -5.23 -2.13 0.41
N LYS A 158 -5.96 -1.02 0.60
CA LYS A 158 -7.04 -0.92 1.56
C LYS A 158 -8.27 -1.75 1.16
N THR A 159 -8.68 -1.68 -0.10
CA THR A 159 -9.83 -2.47 -0.60
C THR A 159 -9.54 -3.97 -0.55
N ALA A 160 -8.35 -4.40 -0.98
CA ALA A 160 -7.95 -5.80 -0.89
C ALA A 160 -7.93 -6.30 0.58
N ARG A 161 -7.37 -5.51 1.49
CA ARG A 161 -7.39 -5.86 2.91
C ARG A 161 -8.80 -5.92 3.48
N ASP A 162 -9.65 -4.94 3.17
CA ASP A 162 -11.01 -4.91 3.72
C ASP A 162 -11.85 -6.09 3.22
N ALA A 163 -11.68 -6.50 1.96
CA ALA A 163 -12.28 -7.72 1.41
C ALA A 163 -11.80 -8.99 2.14
N GLU A 164 -10.49 -9.09 2.42
CA GLU A 164 -9.95 -10.21 3.18
C GLU A 164 -10.56 -10.30 4.58
N LEU A 165 -10.80 -9.17 5.24
CA LEU A 165 -11.40 -9.20 6.58
C LEU A 165 -12.88 -9.59 6.59
N LEU A 166 -13.60 -9.39 5.48
CA LEU A 166 -14.93 -9.99 5.31
C LEU A 166 -14.81 -11.51 5.17
N ARG A 167 -13.82 -12.00 4.42
CA ARG A 167 -13.53 -13.44 4.32
C ARG A 167 -13.16 -14.05 5.67
N LEU A 168 -12.31 -13.36 6.44
CA LEU A 168 -11.94 -13.80 7.79
C LEU A 168 -13.12 -13.77 8.76
N HIS A 169 -14.03 -12.79 8.63
CA HIS A 169 -15.26 -12.82 9.43
C HIS A 169 -16.14 -14.02 9.11
N ALA A 170 -16.26 -14.41 7.84
CA ALA A 170 -17.01 -15.62 7.48
C ALA A 170 -16.35 -16.90 8.06
N LEU A 171 -15.02 -16.93 8.18
CA LEU A 171 -14.28 -18.06 8.75
C LEU A 171 -14.28 -18.07 10.28
N TYR A 172 -14.25 -16.90 10.91
CA TYR A 172 -14.18 -16.70 12.35
C TYR A 172 -15.25 -15.68 12.80
N PRO A 173 -16.55 -16.04 12.71
CA PRO A 173 -17.66 -15.11 12.93
C PRO A 173 -17.68 -14.51 14.33
N GLU A 174 -17.19 -15.23 15.33
CA GLU A 174 -17.13 -14.82 16.73
C GLU A 174 -16.26 -13.58 16.97
N TYR A 175 -15.31 -13.29 16.07
CA TYR A 175 -14.42 -12.14 16.22
C TYR A 175 -14.96 -10.85 15.61
N ALA A 176 -15.98 -10.85 14.75
CA ALA A 176 -16.51 -9.62 14.11
C ALA A 176 -15.48 -8.79 13.30
N PHE A 177 -14.58 -9.46 12.56
CA PHE A 177 -13.57 -8.81 11.72
C PHE A 177 -14.13 -7.87 10.65
N ASP A 178 -15.38 -8.07 10.23
CA ASP A 178 -16.11 -7.23 9.30
C ASP A 178 -16.36 -5.82 9.84
N GLN A 179 -16.43 -5.65 11.16
CA GLN A 179 -16.72 -4.36 11.79
C GLN A 179 -15.44 -3.58 12.13
N HIS A 180 -14.58 -4.15 12.98
CA HIS A 180 -13.40 -3.44 13.49
C HIS A 180 -12.15 -3.63 12.63
N LYS A 181 -12.23 -4.43 11.57
CA LYS A 181 -11.15 -4.63 10.60
C LYS A 181 -9.82 -5.09 11.24
N GLY A 182 -9.92 -5.91 12.29
CA GLY A 182 -8.80 -6.42 13.07
C GLY A 182 -8.11 -5.40 13.99
N TYR A 183 -8.53 -4.13 14.02
CA TYR A 183 -8.01 -3.13 14.96
C TYR A 183 -8.43 -3.46 16.40
N GLY A 184 -7.61 -3.10 17.39
CA GLY A 184 -7.86 -3.33 18.81
C GLY A 184 -8.95 -2.42 19.39
N THR A 185 -10.15 -2.45 18.83
CA THR A 185 -11.33 -1.74 19.35
C THR A 185 -11.85 -2.43 20.61
N ALA A 186 -12.72 -1.75 21.37
CA ALA A 186 -13.37 -2.36 22.54
C ALA A 186 -14.08 -3.68 22.20
N LEU A 187 -14.75 -3.75 21.04
CA LEU A 187 -15.38 -4.97 20.54
C LEU A 187 -14.35 -6.09 20.31
N HIS A 188 -13.26 -5.79 19.60
CA HIS A 188 -12.24 -6.81 19.29
C HIS A 188 -11.57 -7.33 20.57
N LEU A 189 -11.27 -6.44 21.52
CA LEU A 189 -10.69 -6.83 22.80
C LEU A 189 -11.66 -7.66 23.64
N ALA A 190 -12.97 -7.38 23.60
CA ALA A 190 -13.98 -8.21 24.25
C ALA A 190 -14.03 -9.62 23.62
N ARG A 191 -14.04 -9.73 22.28
CA ARG A 191 -13.99 -11.02 21.58
C ARG A 191 -12.73 -11.81 21.87
N LEU A 192 -11.58 -11.15 21.93
CA LEU A 192 -10.31 -11.76 22.32
C LEU A 192 -10.33 -12.31 23.75
N ARG A 193 -11.00 -11.63 24.70
CA ARG A 193 -11.15 -12.14 26.07
C ARG A 193 -12.07 -13.35 26.14
N GLU A 194 -13.15 -13.32 25.37
CA GLU A 194 -14.17 -14.37 25.36
C GLU A 194 -13.68 -15.66 24.68
N HIS A 195 -12.98 -15.54 23.56
CA HIS A 195 -12.65 -16.68 22.69
C HIS A 195 -11.15 -17.03 22.65
N GLY A 196 -10.29 -16.20 23.25
CA GLY A 196 -8.84 -16.28 23.01
C GLY A 196 -8.45 -15.82 21.60
N PRO A 197 -7.17 -15.90 21.21
CA PRO A 197 -6.73 -15.57 19.86
C PRO A 197 -6.90 -16.74 18.88
N CYS A 198 -7.45 -16.48 17.69
CA CYS A 198 -7.39 -17.39 16.54
C CYS A 198 -6.08 -17.27 15.74
N ALA A 199 -5.91 -18.13 14.72
CA ALA A 199 -4.72 -18.22 13.87
C ALA A 199 -4.37 -16.93 13.11
N GLU A 200 -5.33 -16.01 12.96
CA GLU A 200 -5.14 -14.73 12.26
C GLU A 200 -4.65 -13.60 13.19
N HIS A 201 -4.53 -13.85 14.50
CA HIS A 201 -4.00 -12.86 15.43
C HIS A 201 -2.48 -12.83 15.41
N ARG A 202 -1.93 -11.60 15.43
CA ARG A 202 -0.49 -11.33 15.47
C ARG A 202 0.02 -11.55 16.87
N THR A 203 0.59 -12.72 17.11
CA THR A 203 0.96 -13.14 18.45
C THR A 203 2.12 -12.35 19.04
N SER A 204 2.89 -11.66 18.20
CA SER A 204 3.94 -10.74 18.64
C SER A 204 3.39 -9.40 19.18
N PHE A 205 2.12 -9.05 18.94
CA PHE A 205 1.54 -7.77 19.33
C PHE A 205 0.91 -7.85 20.73
N ALA A 206 1.06 -6.79 21.53
CA ALA A 206 0.21 -6.64 22.72
C ALA A 206 -1.21 -6.21 22.28
N PRO A 207 -2.28 -6.72 22.90
CA PRO A 207 -2.32 -7.64 24.05
C PRO A 207 -2.34 -9.14 23.68
N VAL A 208 -2.30 -9.50 22.39
CA VAL A 208 -2.39 -10.89 21.92
C VAL A 208 -1.27 -11.76 22.53
N ARG A 209 -0.05 -11.23 22.60
CA ARG A 209 1.13 -11.92 23.17
C ARG A 209 0.91 -12.41 24.60
N ASP A 210 0.06 -11.74 25.37
CA ASP A 210 -0.14 -12.06 26.79
C ASP A 210 -0.86 -13.40 26.98
N TRP A 211 -1.58 -13.89 25.95
CA TRP A 211 -2.18 -15.22 25.92
C TRP A 211 -1.17 -16.37 25.83
N GLN A 212 0.07 -16.09 25.45
CA GLN A 212 1.14 -17.08 25.41
C GLN A 212 1.77 -17.32 26.80
N SER A 213 1.39 -16.53 27.81
CA SER A 213 1.88 -16.68 29.18
C SER A 213 0.95 -17.60 29.99
N PRO A 214 1.42 -18.79 30.45
CA PRO A 214 0.56 -19.81 31.06
C PRO A 214 -0.27 -19.34 32.27
N GLY A 215 0.20 -18.34 33.03
CA GLY A 215 -0.50 -17.79 34.19
C GLY A 215 -1.48 -16.64 33.89
N LEU A 216 -1.33 -15.97 32.75
CA LEU A 216 -2.11 -14.78 32.38
C LEU A 216 -3.37 -15.15 31.59
N ALA A 217 -3.33 -16.21 30.78
CA ALA A 217 -4.51 -16.72 30.07
C ALA A 217 -5.64 -17.12 31.05
N GLN A 218 -5.30 -17.73 32.19
CA GLN A 218 -6.27 -18.05 33.26
C GLN A 218 -6.81 -16.80 33.96
N ALA A 219 -5.96 -15.80 34.25
CA ALA A 219 -6.40 -14.56 34.90
C ALA A 219 -7.32 -13.71 34.00
N ILE A 220 -7.06 -13.69 32.69
CA ILE A 220 -7.88 -13.00 31.68
C ILE A 220 -9.24 -13.70 31.51
N ALA A 221 -9.27 -15.04 31.52
CA ALA A 221 -10.51 -15.81 31.42
C ALA A 221 -11.41 -15.68 32.66
N VAL A 222 -10.82 -15.59 33.87
CA VAL A 222 -11.58 -15.54 35.14
C VAL A 222 -12.25 -14.18 35.39
N GLN A 223 -11.68 -13.07 34.93
CA GLN A 223 -12.28 -11.73 35.09
C GLN A 223 -13.54 -11.50 34.24
N GLY A 224 -13.84 -12.37 33.26
CA GLY A 224 -15.04 -12.30 32.42
C GLY A 224 -16.29 -12.97 32.99
N ALA A 225 -16.17 -13.74 34.08
CA ALA A 225 -17.30 -14.43 34.71
C ALA A 225 -17.99 -13.61 35.83
N THR A 226 -17.49 -12.41 36.11
CA THR A 226 -17.94 -11.56 37.25
C THR A 226 -18.34 -10.15 36.84
N ALA A 227 -18.84 -9.93 35.62
CA ALA A 227 -19.40 -8.66 35.16
C ALA A 227 -20.80 -8.86 34.57
#